data_AF-A0A538LNF5-F1
#
_entry.id   AF-A0A538LNF5-F1
#
_cell.length_a   1.000
_cell.length_b   1.000
_cell.length_c   1.000
_cell.angle_alpha   90.00
_cell.angle_beta   90.00
_cell.angle_gamma   90.00
#
_symmetry.space_group_name_H-M   'P 1'
#
loop_
_entity.id
_entity.type
_entity.pdbx_description
1 polymer ?
#
loop_
_entity_poly.entity_id
_entity_poly.type
_entity_poly.pdbx_seq_one_letter_code
_entity_poly.pdbx_strand_id
1 'polypeptide(L)'
;MASRGQERGVVTRAALVVLHVLSAVVGFGAIFLTGVYAGMARRRASEAVRRYFRPGPNWAARALYAVPVLGVVLVTTSHGADRYAQLWVWVSLLLWTAATALAHAVVWPGEARIQGLLAGGGAGAAELDRACRRVEGAAAAVDVLFVVALVLMVARPGSGG
;
A
#
# COMPACT_ATOMS: atom_id res chain seq x y z
N MET A 1 -35.64 21.47 -0.35
CA MET A 1 -35.13 20.16 0.10
C MET A 1 -34.08 19.54 -0.83
N ALA A 2 -34.00 19.91 -2.11
CA ALA A 2 -32.97 19.42 -3.04
C ALA A 2 -31.52 19.85 -2.71
N SER A 3 -31.30 21.05 -2.13
CA SER A 3 -29.95 21.57 -1.82
C SER A 3 -29.18 20.73 -0.79
N ARG A 4 -29.84 20.30 0.30
CA ARG A 4 -29.21 19.48 1.36
C ARG A 4 -28.78 18.09 0.87
N GLY A 5 -29.48 17.53 -0.12
CA GLY A 5 -29.11 16.24 -0.73
C GLY A 5 -27.85 16.34 -1.59
N GLN A 6 -27.75 17.43 -2.35
CA GLN A 6 -26.60 17.70 -3.21
C GLN A 6 -25.34 18.04 -2.41
N GLU A 7 -25.46 18.84 -1.35
CA GLU A 7 -24.36 19.15 -0.43
C GLU A 7 -23.82 17.89 0.27
N ARG A 8 -24.71 17.00 0.74
CA ARG A 8 -24.31 15.71 1.33
C ARG A 8 -23.57 14.81 0.34
N GLY A 9 -24.00 14.79 -0.92
CA GLY A 9 -23.33 14.04 -1.98
C GLY A 9 -21.90 14.54 -2.24
N VAL A 10 -21.70 15.85 -2.28
CA VAL A 10 -20.37 16.47 -2.46
C VAL A 10 -19.44 16.17 -1.28
N VAL A 11 -19.93 16.36 -0.05
CA VAL A 11 -19.15 16.09 1.18
C VAL A 11 -18.76 14.61 1.27
N THR A 12 -19.68 13.70 0.99
CA THR A 12 -19.42 12.26 1.01
C THR A 12 -18.33 11.87 0.01
N ARG A 13 -18.41 12.41 -1.21
CA ARG A 13 -17.41 12.14 -2.26
C ARG A 13 -16.03 12.68 -1.90
N ALA A 14 -15.97 13.92 -1.40
CA ALA A 14 -14.73 14.52 -0.94
C ALA A 14 -14.09 13.67 0.17
N ALA A 15 -14.89 13.22 1.14
CA ALA A 15 -14.42 12.33 2.21
C ALA A 15 -13.86 11.01 1.68
N LEU A 16 -14.53 10.38 0.69
CA LEU A 16 -14.04 9.15 0.06
C LEU A 16 -12.69 9.36 -0.65
N VAL A 17 -12.53 10.47 -1.38
CA VAL A 17 -11.26 10.80 -2.06
C VAL A 17 -10.16 11.04 -1.02
N VAL A 18 -10.43 11.84 0.01
CA VAL A 18 -9.48 12.10 1.08
C VAL A 18 -9.06 10.79 1.75
N LEU A 19 -10.02 9.93 2.09
CA LEU A 19 -9.73 8.65 2.73
C LEU A 19 -8.91 7.73 1.82
N HIS A 20 -9.21 7.69 0.51
CA HIS A 20 -8.46 6.91 -0.47
C HIS A 20 -6.99 7.37 -0.55
N VAL A 21 -6.76 8.67 -0.68
CA VAL A 21 -5.41 9.26 -0.76
C VAL A 21 -4.65 9.07 0.55
N LEU A 22 -5.28 9.34 1.69
CA LEU A 22 -4.64 9.11 3.00
C LEU A 22 -4.27 7.64 3.19
N SER A 23 -5.15 6.71 2.82
CA SER A 23 -4.86 5.27 2.88
C SER A 23 -3.67 4.89 2.00
N ALA A 24 -3.60 5.47 0.79
CA ALA A 24 -2.50 5.25 -0.14
C ALA A 24 -1.17 5.75 0.43
N VAL A 25 -1.13 6.97 0.97
CA VAL A 25 0.08 7.58 1.55
C VAL A 25 0.55 6.82 2.80
N VAL A 26 -0.37 6.50 3.72
CA VAL A 26 -0.05 5.77 4.96
C VAL A 26 0.40 4.34 4.66
N GLY A 27 -0.33 3.64 3.79
CA GLY A 27 0.02 2.28 3.38
C GLY A 27 1.37 2.20 2.67
N PHE A 28 1.59 3.09 1.70
CA PHE A 28 2.87 3.20 0.99
C PHE A 28 4.02 3.52 1.93
N GLY A 29 3.90 4.58 2.74
CA GLY A 29 4.96 4.99 3.66
C GLY A 29 5.34 3.87 4.64
N ALA A 30 4.35 3.10 5.12
CA ALA A 30 4.61 1.95 5.97
C ALA A 30 5.36 0.83 5.24
N ILE A 31 4.97 0.47 4.01
CA ILE A 31 5.66 -0.57 3.20
C ILE A 31 7.08 -0.13 2.83
N PHE A 32 7.27 1.11 2.41
CA PHE A 32 8.58 1.68 2.11
C PHE A 32 9.50 1.57 3.34
N LEU A 33 9.01 2.00 4.52
CA LEU A 33 9.77 1.86 5.76
C LEU A 33 10.08 0.38 6.08
N THR A 34 9.14 -0.54 5.85
CA THR A 34 9.39 -1.98 6.04
C THR A 34 10.57 -2.44 5.19
N GLY A 35 10.62 -2.02 3.91
CA GLY A 35 11.74 -2.31 3.01
C GLY A 35 13.07 -1.73 3.49
N VAL A 36 13.07 -0.45 3.88
CA VAL A 36 14.28 0.25 4.40
C VAL A 36 14.81 -0.43 5.67
N TYR A 37 13.93 -0.72 6.64
CA TYR A 37 14.33 -1.39 7.87
C TYR A 37 14.78 -2.83 7.64
N ALA A 38 14.18 -3.55 6.68
CA ALA A 38 14.67 -4.87 6.27
C ALA A 38 16.09 -4.77 5.67
N GLY A 39 16.36 -3.80 4.80
CA GLY A 39 17.69 -3.55 4.26
C GLY A 39 18.73 -3.20 5.34
N MET A 40 18.34 -2.41 6.35
CA MET A 40 19.19 -2.11 7.50
C MET A 40 19.46 -3.35 8.36
N ALA A 41 18.44 -4.19 8.59
CA ALA A 41 18.55 -5.42 9.38
C ALA A 41 19.57 -6.41 8.79
N ARG A 42 19.71 -6.46 7.46
CA ARG A 42 20.73 -7.27 6.76
C ARG A 42 22.15 -6.87 7.10
N ARG A 43 22.37 -5.57 7.32
CA ARG A 43 23.70 -5.01 7.65
C ARG A 43 23.97 -5.13 9.14
N ARG A 44 23.00 -4.74 9.96
CA ARG A 44 23.10 -4.74 11.43
C ARG A 44 21.72 -4.71 12.08
N ALA A 45 21.46 -5.65 12.98
CA ALA A 45 20.28 -5.66 13.84
C ALA A 45 20.41 -4.64 15.00
N SER A 46 20.40 -3.34 14.66
CA SER A 46 20.46 -2.24 15.62
C SER A 46 19.20 -2.16 16.50
N GLU A 47 19.27 -1.38 17.58
CA GLU A 47 18.11 -1.14 18.45
C GLU A 47 16.94 -0.50 17.69
N ALA A 48 17.21 0.39 16.73
CA ALA A 48 16.17 0.97 15.88
C ALA A 48 15.45 -0.09 15.03
N VAL A 49 16.20 -1.03 14.45
CA VAL A 49 15.64 -2.17 13.70
C VAL A 49 14.78 -3.06 14.60
N ARG A 50 15.27 -3.38 15.80
CA ARG A 50 14.53 -4.18 16.79
C ARG A 50 13.26 -3.47 17.26
N ARG A 51 13.31 -2.15 17.43
CA ARG A 51 12.15 -1.32 17.79
C ARG A 51 11.11 -1.30 16.67
N TYR A 52 11.55 -1.18 15.42
CA TYR A 52 10.67 -1.18 14.26
C TYR A 52 9.96 -2.53 14.10
N PHE A 53 10.73 -3.63 14.09
CA PHE A 53 10.20 -5.00 14.03
C PHE A 53 9.82 -5.53 15.42
N ARG A 54 9.25 -4.68 16.29
CA ARG A 54 8.64 -5.19 17.51
C ARG A 54 7.48 -6.12 17.14
N PRO A 55 7.30 -7.25 17.86
CA PRO A 55 6.21 -8.18 17.57
C PRO A 55 4.85 -7.47 17.56
N GLY A 56 4.10 -7.69 16.49
CA GLY A 56 2.75 -7.12 16.34
C GLY A 56 2.39 -6.78 14.89
N PRO A 57 1.09 -6.57 14.62
CA PRO A 57 0.61 -6.19 13.30
C PRO A 57 0.96 -4.73 12.97
N ASN A 58 1.56 -4.52 11.80
CA ASN A 58 1.78 -3.19 11.24
C ASN A 58 0.47 -2.62 10.66
N TRP A 59 -0.35 -2.03 11.53
CA TRP A 59 -1.65 -1.45 11.14
C TRP A 59 -1.53 -0.35 10.08
N ALA A 60 -0.45 0.42 10.09
CA ALA A 60 -0.20 1.43 9.06
C ALA A 60 -0.06 0.79 7.67
N ALA A 61 0.67 -0.32 7.55
CA ALA A 61 0.76 -1.07 6.30
C ALA A 61 -0.58 -1.71 5.88
N ARG A 62 -1.49 -1.98 6.82
CA ARG A 62 -2.84 -2.51 6.52
C ARG A 62 -3.76 -1.46 5.89
N ALA A 63 -3.47 -0.17 6.03
CA ALA A 63 -4.18 0.88 5.31
C ALA A 63 -4.12 0.67 3.78
N LEU A 64 -3.12 -0.06 3.29
CA LEU A 64 -3.00 -0.45 1.88
C LEU A 64 -4.24 -1.17 1.33
N TYR A 65 -4.92 -1.98 2.15
CA TYR A 65 -6.15 -2.66 1.73
C TYR A 65 -7.29 -1.71 1.39
N ALA A 66 -7.34 -0.55 2.05
CA ALA A 66 -8.41 0.41 1.82
C ALA A 66 -8.30 1.06 0.44
N VAL A 67 -7.11 1.10 -0.16
CA VAL A 67 -6.90 1.78 -1.44
C VAL A 67 -7.71 1.16 -2.59
N PRO A 68 -7.57 -0.13 -2.93
CA PRO A 68 -8.38 -0.73 -4.00
C PRO A 68 -9.88 -0.71 -3.67
N VAL A 69 -10.26 -0.92 -2.39
CA VAL A 69 -11.67 -0.91 -1.97
C VAL A 69 -12.30 0.48 -2.18
N LEU A 70 -11.65 1.53 -1.69
CA LEU A 70 -12.12 2.91 -1.86
C LEU A 70 -12.05 3.34 -3.32
N GLY A 71 -11.08 2.84 -4.09
CA GLY A 71 -11.00 3.05 -5.54
C GLY A 71 -12.24 2.50 -6.25
N VAL A 72 -12.65 1.27 -5.96
CA VAL A 72 -13.88 0.68 -6.50
C VAL A 72 -15.11 1.50 -6.10
N VAL A 73 -15.23 1.87 -4.81
CA VAL A 73 -16.35 2.68 -4.32
C VAL A 73 -16.41 4.04 -5.02
N LEU A 74 -15.28 4.70 -5.23
CA LEU A 74 -15.21 5.98 -5.95
C LEU A 74 -15.64 5.85 -7.41
N VAL A 75 -15.25 4.75 -8.08
CA VAL A 75 -15.64 4.49 -9.47
C VAL A 75 -17.15 4.24 -9.57
N THR A 76 -17.73 3.43 -8.68
CA THR A 76 -19.15 3.07 -8.72
C THR A 76 -20.08 4.22 -8.33
N THR A 77 -19.62 5.14 -7.47
CA THR A 77 -20.39 6.32 -7.02
C THR A 77 -20.24 7.55 -7.91
N SER A 78 -19.33 7.52 -8.89
CA SER A 78 -19.18 8.59 -9.88
C SER A 78 -20.37 8.60 -10.87
N HIS A 79 -20.73 9.75 -11.47
CA HIS A 79 -21.81 9.93 -12.48
C HIS A 79 -21.20 10.22 -13.89
N GLY A 80 -21.75 9.67 -14.99
CA GLY A 80 -21.20 9.71 -16.38
C GLY A 80 -20.82 8.33 -16.99
N ALA A 81 -21.23 8.04 -18.24
CA ALA A 81 -21.06 6.74 -18.92
C ALA A 81 -19.63 6.42 -19.38
N ASP A 82 -18.82 7.43 -19.69
CA ASP A 82 -17.46 7.27 -20.24
C ASP A 82 -16.39 6.88 -19.20
N ARG A 83 -16.77 6.72 -17.93
CA ARG A 83 -15.87 6.47 -16.79
C ARG A 83 -15.33 5.04 -16.71
N TYR A 84 -16.10 4.06 -17.19
CA TYR A 84 -15.69 2.65 -17.24
C TYR A 84 -14.89 2.34 -18.51
N ALA A 85 -14.97 3.22 -19.53
CA ALA A 85 -14.22 3.11 -20.77
C ALA A 85 -12.75 3.56 -20.61
N GLN A 86 -12.43 4.23 -19.51
CA GLN A 86 -11.07 4.72 -19.26
C GLN A 86 -10.17 3.58 -18.78
N LEU A 87 -9.40 3.02 -19.71
CA LEU A 87 -8.46 1.93 -19.47
C LEU A 87 -7.53 2.20 -18.27
N TRP A 88 -7.11 3.45 -18.06
CA TRP A 88 -6.23 3.82 -16.94
C TRP A 88 -6.84 3.52 -15.56
N VAL A 89 -8.17 3.59 -15.41
CA VAL A 89 -8.86 3.27 -14.14
C VAL A 89 -8.68 1.79 -13.82
N TRP A 90 -8.94 0.92 -14.79
CA TRP A 90 -8.83 -0.53 -14.62
C TRP A 90 -7.38 -0.97 -14.42
N VAL A 91 -6.44 -0.42 -15.19
CA VAL A 91 -5.01 -0.69 -15.02
C VAL A 91 -4.54 -0.25 -13.63
N SER A 92 -4.94 0.95 -13.18
CA SER A 92 -4.58 1.43 -11.83
C SER A 92 -5.16 0.52 -10.74
N LEU A 93 -6.42 0.11 -10.87
CA LEU A 93 -7.06 -0.79 -9.90
C LEU A 93 -6.37 -2.16 -9.86
N LEU A 94 -5.98 -2.69 -11.02
CA LEU A 94 -5.21 -3.93 -11.12
C LEU A 94 -3.85 -3.81 -10.43
N LEU A 95 -3.11 -2.71 -10.67
CA LEU A 95 -1.82 -2.45 -10.02
C LEU A 95 -1.97 -2.35 -8.49
N TRP A 96 -2.98 -1.65 -7.99
CA TRP A 96 -3.26 -1.56 -6.55
C TRP A 96 -3.62 -2.90 -5.93
N THR A 97 -4.38 -3.72 -6.65
CA THR A 97 -4.75 -5.07 -6.23
C THR A 97 -3.52 -5.97 -6.19
N ALA A 98 -2.66 -5.91 -7.22
CA ALA A 98 -1.40 -6.64 -7.27
C ALA A 98 -0.43 -6.22 -6.16
N ALA A 99 -0.30 -4.92 -5.89
CA ALA A 99 0.50 -4.39 -4.79
C ALA A 99 0.00 -4.90 -3.43
N THR A 100 -1.31 -4.87 -3.21
CA THR A 100 -1.95 -5.38 -1.99
C THR A 100 -1.75 -6.89 -1.84
N ALA A 101 -1.90 -7.65 -2.92
CA ALA A 101 -1.70 -9.09 -2.93
C ALA A 101 -0.23 -9.46 -2.64
N LEU A 102 0.73 -8.72 -3.21
CA LEU A 102 2.15 -8.92 -2.96
C LEU A 102 2.52 -8.59 -1.51
N ALA A 103 2.00 -7.48 -0.97
CA ALA A 103 2.14 -7.16 0.44
C ALA A 103 1.55 -8.28 1.33
N HIS A 104 0.40 -8.82 0.94
CA HIS A 104 -0.26 -9.93 1.63
C HIS A 104 0.53 -11.23 1.66
N ALA A 105 0.97 -11.66 0.49
CA ALA A 105 1.61 -12.95 0.33
C ALA A 105 3.08 -12.94 0.77
N VAL A 106 3.75 -11.79 0.73
CA VAL A 106 5.21 -11.72 0.91
C VAL A 106 5.64 -10.77 2.03
N VAL A 107 5.21 -9.51 2.00
CA VAL A 107 5.74 -8.50 2.94
C VAL A 107 5.34 -8.84 4.37
N TRP A 108 4.05 -9.06 4.64
CA TRP A 108 3.59 -9.27 6.02
C TRP A 108 4.03 -10.61 6.64
N PRO A 109 3.98 -11.75 5.93
CA PRO A 109 4.56 -12.99 6.46
C PRO A 109 6.08 -12.88 6.67
N GLY A 110 6.77 -12.17 5.77
CA GLY A 110 8.20 -11.90 5.91
C GLY A 110 8.52 -11.01 7.10
N GLU A 111 7.71 -9.98 7.35
CA GLU A 111 7.81 -9.10 8.52
C GLU A 111 7.65 -9.92 9.81
N ALA A 112 6.60 -10.75 9.92
CA ALA A 112 6.39 -11.63 11.06
C ALA A 112 7.58 -12.59 11.29
N ARG A 113 8.19 -13.11 10.21
CA ARG A 113 9.40 -13.92 10.29
C ARG A 113 10.60 -13.13 10.81
N ILE A 114 10.81 -11.91 10.32
CA ILE A 114 11.88 -11.01 10.79
C ILE A 114 11.70 -10.70 12.29
N GLN A 115 10.47 -10.40 12.72
CA GLN A 115 10.13 -10.17 14.13
C GLN A 115 10.54 -11.37 15.01
N GLY A 116 10.17 -12.59 14.61
CA GLY A 116 10.53 -13.81 15.33
C GLY A 116 12.05 -14.04 15.41
N LEU A 117 12.77 -13.85 14.30
CA LEU A 117 14.23 -14.03 14.24
C LEU A 117 14.98 -12.99 15.09
N LEU A 118 14.50 -11.76 15.14
CA LEU A 118 15.10 -10.70 15.97
C LEU A 118 14.81 -10.90 17.47
N ALA A 119 13.64 -11.43 17.81
CA ALA A 119 13.27 -11.76 19.18
C ALA A 119 14.05 -12.96 19.73
N GLY A 120 14.37 -13.95 18.88
CA GLY A 120 15.06 -15.20 19.26
C GLY A 120 16.54 -15.09 19.62
N GLY A 121 17.14 -13.89 19.64
CA GLY A 121 18.43 -13.64 20.30
C GLY A 121 19.71 -14.16 19.63
N GLY A 122 19.66 -15.06 18.64
CA GLY A 122 20.85 -15.41 17.86
C GLY A 122 20.97 -16.88 17.49
N ALA A 123 20.30 -17.28 16.41
CA ALA A 123 20.68 -18.39 15.55
C ALA A 123 19.93 -18.21 14.23
N GLY A 124 20.60 -17.67 13.20
CA GLY A 124 19.97 -17.49 11.90
C GLY A 124 20.35 -16.22 11.14
N ALA A 125 21.59 -15.70 11.23
CA ALA A 125 22.00 -14.53 10.44
C ALA A 125 21.72 -14.70 8.94
N ALA A 126 21.99 -15.89 8.39
CA ALA A 126 21.68 -16.24 6.99
C ALA A 126 20.17 -16.39 6.73
N GLU A 127 19.37 -16.75 7.73
CA GLU A 127 17.92 -16.82 7.60
C GLU A 127 17.28 -15.42 7.66
N LEU A 128 17.74 -14.59 8.60
CA LEU A 128 17.37 -13.19 8.71
C LEU A 128 17.69 -12.45 7.42
N ASP A 129 18.91 -12.60 6.89
CA ASP A 129 19.32 -11.95 5.65
C ASP A 129 18.48 -12.43 4.44
N ARG A 130 18.12 -13.73 4.37
CA ARG A 130 17.18 -14.23 3.34
C ARG A 130 15.77 -13.65 3.50
N ALA A 131 15.24 -13.59 4.72
CA ALA A 131 13.92 -13.02 4.99
C ALA A 131 13.89 -11.52 4.66
N CYS A 132 14.91 -10.78 5.10
CA CYS A 132 15.05 -9.36 4.83
C CYS A 132 15.21 -9.07 3.34
N ARG A 133 16.03 -9.81 2.59
CA ARG A 133 16.14 -9.66 1.12
C ARG A 133 14.80 -9.83 0.43
N ARG A 134 14.03 -10.85 0.83
CA ARG A 134 12.72 -11.12 0.26
C ARG A 134 11.73 -10.01 0.55
N VAL A 135 11.71 -9.50 1.79
CA VAL A 135 10.84 -8.38 2.19
C VAL A 135 11.26 -7.07 1.52
N GLU A 136 12.55 -6.76 1.48
CA GLU A 136 13.11 -5.58 0.81
C GLU A 136 12.75 -5.56 -0.69
N GLY A 137 12.97 -6.68 -1.39
CA GLY A 137 12.61 -6.79 -2.80
C GLY A 137 11.11 -6.71 -3.05
N ALA A 138 10.29 -7.32 -2.20
CA ALA A 138 8.83 -7.24 -2.32
C ALA A 138 8.31 -5.84 -2.01
N ALA A 139 8.85 -5.16 -1.00
CA ALA A 139 8.51 -3.78 -0.68
C ALA A 139 8.87 -2.84 -1.84
N ALA A 140 10.08 -2.97 -2.40
CA ALA A 140 10.48 -2.19 -3.58
C ALA A 140 9.56 -2.44 -4.78
N ALA A 141 9.14 -3.68 -5.02
CA ALA A 141 8.17 -3.99 -6.07
C ALA A 141 6.79 -3.36 -5.80
N VAL A 142 6.30 -3.38 -4.56
CA VAL A 142 5.08 -2.67 -4.16
C VAL A 142 5.22 -1.16 -4.39
N ASP A 143 6.36 -0.58 -4.04
CA ASP A 143 6.62 0.86 -4.22
C ASP A 143 6.65 1.26 -5.70
N VAL A 144 7.23 0.42 -6.57
CA VAL A 144 7.18 0.63 -8.02
C VAL A 144 5.74 0.56 -8.54
N LEU A 145 4.97 -0.45 -8.14
CA LEU A 145 3.56 -0.57 -8.51
C LEU A 145 2.75 0.65 -8.06
N PHE A 146 3.01 1.15 -6.85
CA PHE A 146 2.42 2.38 -6.33
C PHE A 146 2.74 3.58 -7.21
N VAL A 147 4.01 3.81 -7.54
CA VAL A 147 4.44 4.96 -8.36
C VAL A 147 3.81 4.90 -9.74
N VAL A 148 3.79 3.73 -10.37
CA VAL A 148 3.15 3.55 -11.68
C VAL A 148 1.65 3.82 -11.60
N ALA A 149 0.94 3.27 -10.60
CA ALA A 149 -0.48 3.52 -10.41
C ALA A 149 -0.78 5.00 -10.15
N LEU A 150 0.04 5.68 -9.34
CA LEU A 150 -0.08 7.11 -9.07
C LEU A 150 0.11 7.94 -10.35
N VAL A 151 1.14 7.64 -11.15
CA VAL A 151 1.38 8.32 -12.42
C VAL A 151 0.19 8.14 -13.36
N LEU A 152 -0.38 6.94 -13.47
CA LEU A 152 -1.58 6.69 -14.28
C LEU A 152 -2.78 7.51 -13.80
N MET A 153 -2.99 7.59 -12.48
CA MET A 153 -4.07 8.36 -11.88
C MET A 153 -3.92 9.87 -12.08
N VAL A 154 -2.69 10.39 -12.12
CA VAL A 154 -2.41 11.81 -12.34
C VAL A 154 -2.49 12.17 -13.83
N ALA A 155 -1.81 11.39 -14.67
CA ALA A 155 -1.70 11.63 -16.11
C ALA A 155 -3.02 11.35 -16.86
N ARG A 156 -3.86 10.43 -16.36
CA ARG A 156 -5.17 10.06 -16.92
C ARG A 156 -5.11 9.86 -18.45
N PRO A 157 -4.23 8.97 -18.96
CA PRO A 157 -4.07 8.79 -20.39
C PRO A 157 -5.40 8.36 -21.03
N GLY A 158 -5.78 9.04 -22.11
CA GLY A 158 -7.03 8.77 -22.84
C GLY A 158 -8.27 9.50 -22.31
N SER A 159 -8.15 10.41 -21.33
CA SER A 159 -9.28 11.23 -20.86
C SER A 159 -9.42 12.58 -21.59
N GLY A 160 -8.74 12.76 -22.73
CA GLY A 160 -8.65 14.03 -23.46
C GLY A 160 -9.02 13.94 -24.95
N GLY A 161 -9.93 13.02 -25.32
CA GLY A 161 -10.53 12.91 -26.65
C GLY A 161 -12.02 13.25 -26.60
#